data_AF-A0A1Q9TG22-F1
#
_entry.id   AF-A0A1Q9TG22-F1
#
_cell.length_a   1.000
_cell.length_b   1.000
_cell.length_c   1.000
_cell.angle_alpha   90.00
_cell.angle_beta   90.00
_cell.angle_gamma   90.00
#
_symmetry.space_group_name_H-M   'P 1'
#
loop_
_entity.id
_entity.type
_entity.pdbx_description
1 polymer ?
#
loop_
_entity_poly.entity_id
_entity_poly.type
_entity_poly.pdbx_seq_one_letter_code
_entity_poly.pdbx_strand_id
1 'polypeptide(L)'
;MGFGADPYPYPAFEHDGVDSSVTITEAGWHLVTQQLASAVDLPDDLPDLRKLLDYELYDSAIREVGIAVESALREAVGTGDGYGQKLVRQFIDHLSDDLFAYNTLLKIYRLRLRTFFKFVRNPHAHHKFSVTRSHGLALIASALYLIADIKEISEEKGGV
;
A
#
# COMPACT_ATOMS: atom_id res chain seq x y z
N MET A 1 17.91 -29.09 7.31
CA MET A 1 17.44 -27.72 7.59
C MET A 1 17.95 -26.82 6.49
N GLY A 2 17.05 -26.27 5.68
CA GLY A 2 17.36 -25.31 4.63
C GLY A 2 16.05 -24.72 4.15
N PHE A 3 15.67 -23.56 4.67
CA PHE A 3 14.51 -22.81 4.20
C PHE A 3 14.98 -21.89 3.07
N GLY A 4 15.06 -22.43 1.85
CA GLY A 4 15.16 -21.61 0.65
C GLY A 4 13.76 -21.12 0.29
N ALA A 5 13.53 -19.81 0.35
CA ALA A 5 12.32 -19.23 -0.22
C ALA A 5 12.34 -19.47 -1.73
N ASP A 6 11.31 -20.14 -2.26
CA ASP A 6 11.15 -20.32 -3.71
C ASP A 6 11.05 -18.95 -4.40
N PRO A 7 11.86 -18.68 -5.44
CA PRO A 7 11.78 -17.43 -6.17
C PRO A 7 10.45 -17.37 -6.94
N TYR A 8 9.61 -16.38 -6.63
CA TYR A 8 8.32 -16.16 -7.29
C TYR A 8 8.54 -15.44 -8.63
N PRO A 9 8.28 -16.07 -9.80
CA PRO A 9 8.52 -15.43 -11.10
C PRO A 9 7.37 -14.49 -11.46
N TYR A 10 7.66 -13.20 -11.63
CA TYR A 10 6.78 -12.24 -12.31
C TYR A 10 7.14 -12.17 -13.80
N PRO A 11 6.17 -12.07 -14.72
CA PRO A 11 6.46 -11.87 -16.13
C PRO A 11 6.90 -10.41 -16.36
N ALA A 12 8.08 -10.21 -16.94
CA ALA A 12 8.59 -8.90 -17.34
C ALA A 12 8.80 -8.87 -18.86
N PHE A 13 8.46 -7.72 -19.43
CA PHE A 13 8.45 -7.29 -20.82
C PHE A 13 9.39 -8.03 -21.80
N GLU A 14 8.82 -8.39 -22.96
CA GLU A 14 9.48 -9.08 -24.06
C GLU A 14 10.70 -8.31 -24.59
N HIS A 15 11.89 -8.89 -24.43
CA HIS A 15 13.04 -8.58 -25.26
C HIS A 15 13.54 -9.91 -25.86
N ASP A 16 13.51 -10.01 -27.19
CA ASP A 16 14.10 -11.11 -27.97
C ASP A 16 13.53 -12.53 -27.73
N GLY A 17 12.24 -12.66 -27.39
CA GLY A 17 11.55 -13.96 -27.39
C GLY A 17 12.04 -14.97 -26.35
N VAL A 18 12.80 -14.51 -25.36
CA VAL A 18 13.15 -15.26 -24.16
C VAL A 18 12.63 -14.46 -22.97
N ASP A 19 11.67 -15.03 -22.24
CA ASP A 19 11.19 -14.48 -20.96
C ASP A 19 12.36 -14.41 -19.96
N SER A 20 13.14 -13.33 -20.00
CA SER A 20 14.14 -13.06 -18.98
C SER A 20 13.44 -12.37 -17.82
N SER A 21 13.13 -13.12 -16.77
CA SER A 21 12.67 -12.53 -15.52
C SER A 21 13.74 -11.58 -14.99
N VAL A 22 13.36 -10.32 -14.71
CA VAL A 22 14.26 -9.39 -14.04
C VAL A 22 14.57 -9.96 -12.66
N THR A 23 15.79 -10.48 -12.51
CA THR A 23 16.24 -11.09 -11.27
C THR A 23 17.11 -10.10 -10.51
N ILE A 24 16.67 -9.71 -9.32
CA ILE A 24 17.44 -8.84 -8.44
C ILE A 24 18.39 -9.71 -7.61
N THR A 25 19.68 -9.40 -7.61
CA THR A 25 20.67 -10.08 -6.78
C THR A 25 20.43 -9.79 -5.30
N GLU A 26 20.94 -10.63 -4.40
CA GLU A 26 20.82 -10.40 -2.95
C GLU A 26 21.40 -9.04 -2.52
N ALA A 27 22.55 -8.66 -3.08
CA ALA A 27 23.15 -7.34 -2.88
C ALA A 27 22.24 -6.20 -3.38
N GLY A 28 21.58 -6.41 -4.53
CA GLY A 28 20.59 -5.47 -5.07
C GLY A 28 19.38 -5.32 -4.15
N TRP A 29 18.86 -6.42 -3.61
CA TRP A 29 17.76 -6.39 -2.64
C TRP A 29 18.14 -5.63 -1.36
N HIS A 30 19.35 -5.83 -0.86
CA HIS A 30 19.83 -5.12 0.32
C HIS A 30 19.89 -3.62 0.07
N LEU A 31 20.47 -3.21 -1.07
CA LEU A 31 20.57 -1.80 -1.48
C LEU A 31 19.19 -1.15 -1.63
N VAL A 32 18.28 -1.76 -2.38
CA VAL A 32 16.92 -1.22 -2.61
C VAL A 32 16.15 -1.12 -1.29
N THR A 33 16.29 -2.11 -0.40
CA THR A 33 15.64 -2.09 0.92
C THR A 33 16.19 -0.97 1.79
N GLN A 34 17.49 -0.71 1.76
CA GLN A 34 18.09 0.43 2.48
C GLN A 34 17.61 1.77 1.92
N GLN A 35 17.61 1.92 0.60
CA GLN A 35 17.13 3.13 -0.07
C GLN A 35 15.66 3.40 0.26
N LEU A 36 14.83 2.36 0.24
CA LEU A 36 13.44 2.46 0.63
C LEU A 36 13.31 2.87 2.11
N ALA A 37 14.05 2.25 3.02
CA ALA A 37 14.03 2.59 4.44
C ALA A 37 14.38 4.07 4.69
N SER A 38 15.31 4.63 3.91
CA SER A 38 15.70 6.05 4.01
C SER A 38 14.74 7.02 3.31
N ALA A 39 13.97 6.54 2.34
CA ALA A 39 13.04 7.36 1.55
C ALA A 39 11.61 7.35 2.11
N VAL A 40 11.27 6.39 2.97
CA VAL A 40 9.96 6.35 3.62
C VAL A 40 9.88 7.47 4.64
N ASP A 41 9.11 8.49 4.28
CA ASP A 41 8.72 9.55 5.20
C ASP A 41 7.55 9.07 6.06
N LEU A 42 7.71 9.14 7.38
CA LEU A 42 6.71 8.66 8.33
C LEU A 42 5.88 9.85 8.79
N PRO A 43 4.56 9.83 8.56
CA PRO A 43 3.74 10.97 8.89
C PRO A 43 3.59 11.12 10.41
N ASP A 44 3.54 12.37 10.88
CA ASP A 44 3.49 12.69 12.32
C ASP A 44 2.18 12.22 12.99
N ASP A 45 1.12 12.02 12.21
CA ASP A 45 -0.19 11.55 12.66
C ASP A 45 -0.22 10.04 12.96
N LEU A 46 0.86 9.30 12.69
CA LEU A 46 1.05 7.88 13.03
C LEU A 46 2.24 7.67 13.98
N PRO A 47 2.17 8.18 15.23
CA PRO A 47 3.32 8.19 16.15
C PRO A 47 3.80 6.79 16.55
N ASP A 48 2.90 5.79 16.55
CA ASP A 48 3.23 4.42 16.90
C ASP A 48 3.89 3.66 15.74
N LEU A 49 3.72 4.10 14.49
CA LEU A 49 4.33 3.47 13.33
C LEU A 49 5.86 3.47 13.43
N ARG A 50 6.45 4.58 13.86
CA ARG A 50 7.91 4.68 14.05
C ARG A 50 8.40 3.65 15.08
N LYS A 51 7.73 3.56 16.22
CA LYS A 51 8.08 2.58 17.27
C LYS A 51 7.98 1.15 16.75
N LEU A 52 6.92 0.82 16.02
CA LEU A 52 6.73 -0.51 15.45
C LEU A 52 7.85 -0.87 14.47
N LEU A 53 8.30 0.10 13.67
CA LEU A 53 9.42 -0.08 12.74
C LEU A 53 10.77 -0.24 13.46
N ASP A 54 11.01 0.53 14.53
CA ASP A 54 12.23 0.45 15.33
C ASP A 54 12.38 -0.93 16.01
N TYR A 55 11.26 -1.56 16.38
CA TYR A 55 11.23 -2.92 16.94
C TYR A 55 11.06 -4.03 15.88
N GLU A 56 11.14 -3.69 14.58
CA GLU A 56 10.97 -4.63 13.46
C GLU A 56 9.62 -5.39 13.46
N LEU A 57 8.58 -4.80 14.06
CA LEU A 57 7.22 -5.34 14.14
C LEU A 57 6.41 -5.03 12.88
N TYR A 58 6.88 -5.51 11.73
CA TYR A 58 6.33 -5.17 10.42
C TYR A 58 4.87 -5.60 10.22
N ASP A 59 4.45 -6.72 10.81
CA ASP A 59 3.06 -7.19 10.72
C ASP A 59 2.08 -6.19 11.38
N SER A 60 2.48 -5.67 12.54
CA SER A 60 1.75 -4.71 13.33
C SER A 60 1.79 -3.32 12.69
N ALA A 61 2.95 -2.92 12.16
CA ALA A 61 3.09 -1.68 11.40
C ALA A 61 2.16 -1.66 10.16
N ILE A 62 2.07 -2.77 9.41
CA ILE A 62 1.17 -2.87 8.26
C ILE A 62 -0.31 -2.79 8.68
N ARG A 63 -0.68 -3.37 9.83
CA ARG A 63 -2.03 -3.22 10.37
C ARG A 63 -2.34 -1.77 10.72
N GLU A 64 -1.41 -1.10 11.39
CA GLU A 64 -1.55 0.29 11.80
C GLU A 64 -1.78 1.20 10.58
N VAL A 65 -0.94 1.10 9.56
CA VAL A 65 -1.11 1.88 8.33
C VAL A 65 -2.38 1.46 7.58
N GLY A 66 -2.79 0.19 7.65
CA GLY A 66 -4.06 -0.26 7.10
C GLY A 66 -5.29 0.38 7.76
N ILE A 67 -5.25 0.59 9.08
CA ILE A 67 -6.27 1.34 9.80
C ILE A 67 -6.25 2.81 9.35
N ALA A 68 -5.06 3.40 9.21
CA ALA A 68 -4.91 4.77 8.73
C ALA A 68 -5.47 4.99 7.32
N VAL A 69 -5.22 4.07 6.37
CA VAL A 69 -5.84 4.09 5.03
C VAL A 69 -7.37 4.02 5.12
N GLU A 70 -7.92 3.13 5.97
CA GLU A 70 -9.37 3.07 6.17
C GLU A 70 -9.93 4.38 6.74
N SER A 71 -9.23 4.97 7.70
CA SER A 71 -9.63 6.22 8.33
C SER A 71 -9.67 7.37 7.32
N ALA A 72 -8.60 7.53 6.53
CA ALA A 72 -8.52 8.55 5.48
C ALA A 72 -9.63 8.39 4.44
N LEU A 73 -9.96 7.15 4.04
CA LEU A 73 -11.08 6.91 3.13
C LEU A 73 -12.44 7.26 3.74
N ARG A 74 -12.67 6.97 5.02
CA ARG A 74 -13.93 7.34 5.70
C ARG A 74 -14.10 8.84 5.78
N GLU A 75 -13.03 9.54 6.12
CA GLU A 75 -12.99 11.00 6.15
C GLU A 75 -13.29 11.59 4.78
N ALA A 76 -12.62 11.11 3.74
CA ALA A 76 -12.83 11.55 2.36
C ALA A 76 -14.27 11.33 1.86
N VAL A 77 -14.90 10.20 2.21
CA VAL A 77 -16.29 9.90 1.82
C VAL A 77 -17.31 10.63 2.70
N GLY A 78 -16.91 11.10 3.89
CA GLY A 78 -17.82 11.67 4.88
C GLY A 78 -18.77 10.66 5.53
N THR A 79 -18.44 9.35 5.52
CA THR A 79 -19.28 8.31 6.13
C THR A 79 -18.49 7.40 7.08
N GLY A 80 -19.02 7.19 8.30
CA GLY A 80 -18.37 6.37 9.33
C GLY A 80 -18.54 4.86 9.15
N ASP A 81 -19.54 4.41 8.39
CA ASP A 81 -20.01 3.02 8.41
C ASP A 81 -19.44 2.13 7.29
N GLY A 82 -18.58 2.69 6.43
CA GLY A 82 -17.91 1.95 5.37
C GLY A 82 -16.70 1.17 5.88
N TYR A 83 -16.50 -0.05 5.37
CA TYR A 83 -15.29 -0.83 5.62
C TYR A 83 -14.87 -1.66 4.40
N GLY A 84 -13.57 -1.90 4.28
CA GLY A 84 -12.97 -2.74 3.23
C GLY A 84 -13.44 -2.37 1.83
N GLN A 85 -13.86 -3.38 1.06
CA GLN A 85 -14.26 -3.21 -0.35
C GLN A 85 -15.49 -2.31 -0.54
N LYS A 86 -16.39 -2.25 0.46
CA LYS A 86 -17.55 -1.36 0.42
C LYS A 86 -17.10 0.10 0.48
N LEU A 87 -16.16 0.41 1.37
CA LEU A 87 -15.57 1.75 1.50
C LEU A 87 -14.83 2.16 0.24
N VAL A 88 -14.07 1.25 -0.39
CA VAL A 88 -13.42 1.52 -1.68
C VAL A 88 -14.46 1.88 -2.75
N ARG A 89 -15.59 1.17 -2.84
CA ARG A 89 -16.63 1.50 -3.81
C ARG A 89 -17.19 2.90 -3.54
N GLN A 90 -17.55 3.20 -2.28
CA GLN A 90 -18.08 4.51 -1.89
C GLN A 90 -17.12 5.65 -2.22
N PHE A 91 -15.82 5.47 -1.97
CA PHE A 91 -14.80 6.44 -2.33
C PHE A 91 -14.72 6.66 -3.84
N ILE A 92 -14.70 5.59 -4.64
CA ILE A 92 -14.64 5.73 -6.10
C ILE A 92 -15.90 6.38 -6.67
N ASP A 93 -17.07 6.07 -6.13
CA ASP A 93 -18.33 6.69 -6.55
C ASP A 93 -18.33 8.18 -6.17
N HIS A 94 -17.86 8.53 -4.96
CA HIS A 94 -17.65 9.91 -4.53
C HIS A 94 -16.64 10.68 -5.41
N LEU A 95 -15.63 10.01 -5.97
CA LEU A 95 -14.72 10.62 -6.93
C LEU A 95 -15.34 10.80 -8.31
N SER A 96 -16.19 9.87 -8.78
CA SER A 96 -16.80 9.96 -10.11
C SER A 96 -17.88 11.03 -10.22
N ASP A 97 -18.55 11.33 -9.10
CA ASP A 97 -19.60 12.34 -9.06
C ASP A 97 -19.01 13.76 -9.05
N ASP A 98 -17.83 13.94 -8.45
CA ASP A 98 -17.23 15.26 -8.21
C ASP A 98 -16.11 15.63 -9.19
N LEU A 99 -15.31 14.65 -9.64
CA LEU A 99 -14.36 14.88 -10.72
C LEU A 99 -14.98 14.38 -12.03
N PHE A 100 -14.85 15.19 -13.09
CA PHE A 100 -14.78 14.69 -14.47
C PHE A 100 -13.47 13.88 -14.66
N ALA A 101 -13.18 12.97 -13.72
CA ALA A 101 -11.95 12.23 -13.63
C ALA A 101 -11.82 11.40 -14.88
N TYR A 102 -10.70 11.55 -15.57
CA TYR A 102 -10.29 10.62 -16.60
C TYR A 102 -10.48 9.20 -16.07
N ASN A 103 -11.31 8.43 -16.77
CA ASN A 103 -11.70 7.05 -16.42
C ASN A 103 -10.51 6.18 -15.97
N THR A 104 -9.31 6.48 -16.50
CA THR A 104 -8.02 5.90 -16.13
C THR A 104 -7.65 6.07 -14.66
N LEU A 105 -7.75 7.28 -14.08
CA LEU A 105 -7.38 7.53 -12.67
C LEU A 105 -8.29 6.77 -11.72
N LEU A 106 -9.61 6.80 -11.96
CA LEU A 106 -10.58 6.03 -11.18
C LEU A 106 -10.28 4.52 -11.23
N LYS A 107 -9.88 4.00 -12.40
CA LYS A 107 -9.45 2.60 -12.54
C LYS A 107 -8.18 2.30 -11.75
N ILE A 108 -7.18 3.19 -11.79
CA ILE A 108 -5.92 3.04 -11.05
C ILE A 108 -6.21 3.00 -9.54
N TYR A 109 -6.92 3.98 -8.99
CA TYR A 109 -7.23 4.02 -7.55
C TYR A 109 -8.09 2.84 -7.12
N ARG A 110 -9.09 2.48 -7.93
CA ARG A 110 -9.90 1.28 -7.66
C ARG A 110 -9.02 0.03 -7.58
N LEU A 111 -8.08 -0.16 -8.50
CA LEU A 111 -7.17 -1.31 -8.48
C LEU A 111 -6.24 -1.27 -7.27
N ARG A 112 -5.55 -0.14 -7.01
CA ARG A 112 -4.61 -0.01 -5.89
C ARG A 112 -5.30 -0.27 -4.55
N LEU A 113 -6.46 0.35 -4.31
CA LEU A 113 -7.22 0.17 -3.07
C LEU A 113 -7.77 -1.25 -2.93
N ARG A 114 -8.34 -1.84 -3.99
CA ARG A 114 -8.81 -3.23 -3.95
C ARG A 114 -7.68 -4.19 -3.62
N THR A 115 -6.51 -4.00 -4.25
CA THR A 115 -5.31 -4.79 -4.00
C THR A 115 -4.84 -4.63 -2.57
N PHE A 116 -4.75 -3.40 -2.07
CA PHE A 116 -4.38 -3.11 -0.68
C PHE A 116 -5.30 -3.85 0.31
N PHE A 117 -6.61 -3.69 0.19
CA PHE A 117 -7.54 -4.35 1.11
C PHE A 117 -7.53 -5.87 1.01
N LYS A 118 -7.45 -6.42 -0.21
CA LYS A 118 -7.53 -7.86 -0.43
C LYS A 118 -6.25 -8.59 -0.03
N PHE A 119 -5.08 -8.00 -0.32
CA PHE A 119 -3.79 -8.69 -0.23
C PHE A 119 -2.86 -8.15 0.84
N VAL A 120 -3.13 -6.95 1.37
CA VAL A 120 -2.32 -6.35 2.45
C VAL A 120 -3.14 -6.33 3.73
N ARG A 121 -4.19 -5.51 3.83
CA ARG A 121 -4.95 -5.36 5.06
C ARG A 121 -5.58 -6.67 5.53
N ASN A 122 -6.37 -7.35 4.69
CA ASN A 122 -7.10 -8.55 5.12
C ASN A 122 -6.19 -9.71 5.55
N PRO A 123 -5.14 -10.07 4.79
CA PRO A 123 -4.22 -11.10 5.24
C PRO A 123 -3.58 -10.73 6.57
N HIS A 124 -3.06 -9.51 6.72
CA HIS A 124 -2.42 -9.10 7.96
C HIS A 124 -3.41 -9.01 9.13
N ALA A 125 -4.68 -8.68 8.89
CA ALA A 125 -5.72 -8.65 9.93
C ALA A 125 -6.15 -10.04 10.42
N HIS A 126 -6.17 -11.04 9.54
CA HIS A 126 -6.78 -12.35 9.83
C HIS A 126 -5.79 -13.51 9.94
N HIS A 127 -4.56 -13.37 9.44
CA HIS A 127 -3.57 -14.45 9.40
C HIS A 127 -2.27 -14.02 10.09
N LYS A 128 -1.56 -15.00 10.65
CA LYS A 128 -0.21 -14.82 11.18
C LYS A 128 0.79 -15.33 10.16
N PHE A 129 1.51 -14.42 9.51
CA PHE A 129 2.64 -14.77 8.65
C PHE A 129 3.82 -13.84 8.95
N SER A 130 5.02 -14.40 8.84
CA SER A 130 6.26 -13.65 9.02
C SER A 130 6.48 -12.75 7.81
N VAL A 131 6.71 -11.47 8.06
CA VAL A 131 6.93 -10.46 7.03
C VAL A 131 8.40 -10.10 7.06
N THR A 132 9.10 -10.29 5.95
CA THR A 132 10.49 -9.84 5.83
C THR A 132 10.56 -8.31 5.86
N ARG A 133 11.67 -7.75 6.32
CA ARG A 133 11.90 -6.30 6.33
C ARG A 133 11.61 -5.63 4.98
N SER A 134 12.07 -6.24 3.88
CA SER A 134 11.85 -5.71 2.52
C SER A 134 10.37 -5.65 2.16
N HIS A 135 9.62 -6.73 2.41
CA HIS A 135 8.18 -6.76 2.18
C HIS A 135 7.44 -5.79 3.10
N GLY A 136 7.83 -5.74 4.37
CA GLY A 136 7.29 -4.84 5.38
C GLY A 136 7.33 -3.38 4.91
N LEU A 137 8.54 -2.92 4.60
CA LEU A 137 8.78 -1.56 4.14
C LEU A 137 8.08 -1.25 2.82
N ALA A 138 8.07 -2.17 1.85
CA ALA A 138 7.39 -1.96 0.57
C ALA A 138 5.87 -1.77 0.73
N LEU A 139 5.24 -2.59 1.57
CA LEU A 139 3.82 -2.51 1.85
C LEU A 139 3.45 -1.24 2.62
N ILE A 140 4.26 -0.88 3.63
CA ILE A 140 4.08 0.35 4.41
C ILE A 140 4.23 1.58 3.51
N ALA A 141 5.31 1.65 2.72
CA ALA A 141 5.54 2.76 1.80
C ALA A 141 4.37 2.93 0.82
N SER A 142 3.93 1.83 0.19
CA SER A 142 2.80 1.84 -0.74
C SER A 142 1.50 2.33 -0.09
N ALA A 143 1.27 1.96 1.16
CA ALA A 143 0.10 2.38 1.92
C ALA A 143 0.18 3.86 2.35
N LEU A 144 1.36 4.36 2.74
CA LEU A 144 1.58 5.78 3.04
C LEU A 144 1.36 6.65 1.80
N TYR A 145 1.85 6.22 0.63
CA TYR A 145 1.55 6.89 -0.64
C TYR A 145 0.04 6.92 -0.93
N LEU A 146 -0.70 5.85 -0.61
CA LEU A 146 -2.16 5.85 -0.77
C LEU A 146 -2.83 6.85 0.17
N ILE A 147 -2.37 6.98 1.42
CA ILE A 147 -2.90 7.97 2.36
C ILE A 147 -2.67 9.38 1.83
N ALA A 148 -1.46 9.68 1.36
CA ALA A 148 -1.13 10.98 0.76
C ALA A 148 -2.05 11.29 -0.43
N ASP A 149 -2.17 10.35 -1.38
CA ASP A 149 -3.05 10.50 -2.54
C ASP A 149 -4.52 10.77 -2.12
N ILE A 150 -5.04 10.03 -1.12
CA ILE A 150 -6.42 10.20 -0.64
C ILE A 150 -6.60 11.60 -0.02
N LYS A 151 -5.65 12.06 0.80
CA LYS A 151 -5.71 13.37 1.46
C LYS A 151 -5.64 14.50 0.43
N GLU A 152 -4.69 14.44 -0.51
CA GLU A 152 -4.55 15.45 -1.57
C GLU A 152 -5.83 15.59 -2.40
N ILE A 153 -6.40 14.47 -2.86
CA ILE A 153 -7.66 14.46 -3.63
C ILE A 153 -8.84 15.01 -2.81
N SER A 154 -8.81 14.84 -1.48
CA SER A 154 -9.88 15.33 -0.59
C SER A 154 -9.72 16.81 -0.25
N GLU A 155 -8.49 17.29 -0.10
CA GLU A 155 -8.17 18.70 0.18
C GLU A 155 -8.41 19.60 -1.04
N GLU A 156 -8.09 19.14 -2.25
CA GLU A 156 -8.44 19.83 -3.50
C GLU A 156 -9.95 20.12 -3.61
N LYS A 157 -10.79 19.31 -2.96
CA LYS A 157 -12.24 19.51 -2.90
C LYS A 157 -12.69 20.49 -1.80
N GLY A 158 -11.95 20.64 -0.71
CA GLY A 158 -12.31 21.50 0.43
C GLY A 158 -12.00 22.99 0.25
N GLY A 159 -11.38 23.36 -0.87
CA GLY A 159 -10.87 24.71 -1.16
C GLY A 159 -11.81 25.64 -1.95
N VAL A 160 -13.13 25.50 -1.86
CA VAL A 160 -14.13 26.42 -2.47
C VAL A 160 -15.12 26.93 -1.45
#